data_AF-A0A937DU63-F1
#
_entry.id   AF-A0A937DU63-F1
#
_cell.length_a   1.000
_cell.length_b   1.000
_cell.length_c   1.000
_cell.angle_alpha   90.00
_cell.angle_beta   90.00
_cell.angle_gamma   90.00
#
_symmetry.space_group_name_H-M   'P 1'
#
loop_
_entity.id
_entity.type
_entity.pdbx_description
1 polymer ?
#
loop_
_entity_poly.entity_id
_entity_poly.type
_entity_poly.pdbx_seq_one_letter_code
_entity_poly.pdbx_strand_id
1 'polypeptide(L)'
;AEYLEILAGRASFSLYRMTKPWDHAAGALMMEEAGGGALQFGGGVYSAAQPLTAGLITAASREALTEAQDLFDAVRTPLLAPRRQS
;
A
#
# COMPACT_ATOMS: atom_id res chain seq x y z
N ALA A 1 -10.52 -11.30 -0.62
CA ALA A 1 -10.73 -11.79 0.76
C ALA A 1 -9.79 -11.09 1.74
N GLU A 2 -8.64 -10.64 1.26
CA GLU A 2 -7.53 -10.03 1.99
C GLU A 2 -7.94 -8.83 2.85
N TYR A 3 -8.86 -7.97 2.39
CA TYR A 3 -9.35 -6.85 3.22
C TYR A 3 -10.01 -7.33 4.52
N LEU A 4 -10.79 -8.40 4.46
CA LEU A 4 -11.43 -8.98 5.64
C LEU A 4 -10.40 -9.70 6.54
N GLU A 5 -9.35 -10.27 5.95
CA GLU A 5 -8.23 -10.84 6.72
C GLU A 5 -7.49 -9.75 7.51
N ILE A 6 -7.25 -8.59 6.90
CA ILE A 6 -6.64 -7.44 7.58
C ILE A 6 -7.56 -6.94 8.71
N LEU A 7 -8.85 -6.73 8.43
CA LEU A 7 -9.80 -6.25 9.45
C LEU A 7 -10.01 -7.24 10.58
N ALA A 8 -9.85 -8.54 10.31
CA ALA A 8 -9.91 -9.57 11.35
C ALA A 8 -8.57 -9.77 12.09
N GLY A 9 -7.55 -8.95 11.82
CA GLY A 9 -6.24 -9.02 12.46
C GLY A 9 -5.39 -10.23 12.05
N ARG A 10 -5.73 -10.90 10.95
CA ARG A 10 -4.99 -12.06 10.41
C ARG A 10 -3.89 -11.67 9.42
N ALA A 11 -3.88 -10.40 9.00
CA ALA A 11 -2.81 -9.78 8.21
C ALA A 11 -2.65 -8.32 8.62
N SER A 12 -1.46 -7.74 8.46
CA SER A 12 -1.19 -6.35 8.83
C SER A 12 -1.40 -5.37 7.67
N PHE A 13 -1.10 -5.80 6.45
CA PHE A 13 -1.23 -4.99 5.23
C PHE A 13 -1.38 -5.90 3.99
N SER A 14 -1.71 -5.32 2.84
CA SER A 14 -1.68 -6.00 1.54
C SER A 14 -0.97 -5.17 0.47
N LEU A 15 -0.51 -5.85 -0.59
CA LEU A 15 0.17 -5.23 -1.72
C LEU A 15 -0.35 -5.78 -3.05
N TYR A 16 -0.78 -4.91 -3.96
CA TYR A 16 -1.28 -5.29 -5.29
C TYR A 16 -0.53 -4.53 -6.39
N ARG A 17 -0.07 -5.24 -7.44
CA ARG A 17 0.61 -4.60 -8.59
C ARG A 17 -0.35 -3.98 -9.59
N MET A 18 -1.55 -4.53 -9.70
CA MET A 18 -2.60 -4.05 -10.59
C MET A 18 -3.76 -3.56 -9.73
N THR A 19 -4.25 -2.35 -9.99
CA THR A 19 -5.31 -1.72 -9.19
C THR A 19 -6.55 -1.49 -10.04
N LYS A 20 -7.32 -2.56 -10.26
CA LYS A 20 -8.64 -2.44 -10.91
C LYS A 20 -9.64 -1.84 -9.92
N PRO A 21 -10.32 -0.74 -10.25
CA PRO A 21 -11.15 -0.02 -9.26
C PRO A 21 -12.29 -0.88 -8.71
N TRP A 22 -12.88 -1.77 -9.52
CA TRP A 22 -13.94 -2.68 -9.07
C TRP A 22 -13.46 -3.76 -8.08
N ASP A 23 -12.16 -4.06 -8.03
CA ASP A 23 -11.58 -5.02 -7.09
C ASP A 23 -11.14 -4.36 -5.77
N HIS A 24 -10.89 -3.03 -5.78
CA HIS A 24 -10.21 -2.35 -4.66
C HIS A 24 -11.00 -1.20 -4.03
N ALA A 25 -11.95 -0.57 -4.71
CA ALA A 25 -12.63 0.61 -4.17
C ALA A 25 -13.35 0.34 -2.84
N ALA A 26 -14.08 -0.77 -2.75
CA ALA A 26 -14.76 -1.14 -1.51
C ALA A 26 -13.77 -1.46 -0.38
N GLY A 27 -12.70 -2.19 -0.68
CA GLY A 27 -11.67 -2.53 0.29
C GLY A 27 -10.91 -1.30 0.79
N ALA A 28 -10.55 -0.37 -0.09
CA ALA A 28 -9.90 0.88 0.26
C ALA A 28 -10.75 1.72 1.23
N LEU A 29 -12.06 1.84 0.96
CA LEU A 29 -12.98 2.52 1.86
C LEU A 29 -13.04 1.84 3.23
N MET A 30 -13.13 0.51 3.28
CA MET A 30 -13.12 -0.23 4.55
C MET A 30 -11.85 0.01 5.37
N MET A 31 -10.69 0.11 4.72
CA MET A 31 -9.43 0.41 5.39
C MET A 31 -9.40 1.83 5.96
N GLU A 32 -9.94 2.81 5.23
CA GLU A 32 -10.06 4.19 5.72
C GLU A 32 -10.98 4.28 6.94
N GLU A 33 -12.15 3.63 6.90
CA GLU A 33 -13.10 3.60 8.03
C GLU A 33 -12.54 2.86 9.27
N ALA A 34 -11.62 1.91 9.07
CA ALA A 34 -10.91 1.24 10.16
C ALA A 34 -9.82 2.12 10.80
N GLY A 35 -9.53 3.30 10.25
CA GLY A 35 -8.48 4.21 10.72
C GLY A 35 -7.15 4.06 9.97
N GLY A 36 -7.10 3.25 8.92
CA GLY A 36 -5.95 3.07 8.05
C GLY A 36 -6.11 3.79 6.71
N GLY A 37 -5.90 3.06 5.61
CA GLY A 37 -6.10 3.59 4.27
C GLY A 37 -5.42 2.78 3.17
N ALA A 38 -5.32 3.41 2.00
CA ALA A 38 -4.73 2.83 0.80
C ALA A 38 -3.85 3.84 0.04
N LEU A 39 -2.64 3.43 -0.32
CA LEU A 39 -1.65 4.24 -1.04
C LEU A 39 -1.23 3.57 -2.35
N GLN A 40 -0.97 4.36 -3.37
CA GLN A 40 -0.26 3.94 -4.57
C GLN A 40 1.20 3.62 -4.23
N PHE A 41 1.88 2.86 -5.09
CA PHE A 41 3.32 2.62 -4.94
C PHE A 41 4.19 3.88 -5.04
N GLY A 42 3.64 5.00 -5.51
CA GLY A 42 4.28 6.31 -5.50
C GLY A 42 3.96 7.15 -4.25
N GLY A 43 3.28 6.59 -3.24
CA GLY A 43 2.90 7.28 -2.00
C GLY A 43 1.64 8.16 -2.10
N GLY A 44 1.09 8.36 -3.30
CA GLY A 44 -0.18 9.07 -3.48
C GLY A 44 -1.36 8.28 -2.90
N VAL A 45 -2.37 8.96 -2.36
CA VAL A 45 -3.61 8.30 -1.90
C VAL A 45 -4.29 7.58 -3.06
N TYR A 46 -4.90 6.43 -2.76
CA TYR A 46 -5.68 5.69 -3.73
C TYR A 46 -6.74 6.57 -4.41
N SER A 47 -6.91 6.40 -5.72
CA SER A 47 -8.02 6.96 -6.48
C SER A 47 -8.53 5.92 -7.47
N ALA A 48 -9.86 5.82 -7.61
CA ALA A 48 -10.46 4.95 -8.63
C ALA A 48 -10.10 5.33 -10.07
N ALA A 49 -9.61 6.57 -10.28
CA ALA A 49 -9.16 7.07 -11.58
C ALA A 49 -7.65 6.88 -11.82
N GLN A 50 -6.90 6.30 -10.88
CA GLN A 50 -5.46 6.09 -11.03
C GLN A 50 -5.15 5.06 -12.13
N PRO A 51 -3.95 5.09 -12.74
CA PRO A 51 -3.52 4.05 -13.66
C PRO A 51 -3.60 2.66 -13.02
N LEU A 52 -4.05 1.65 -13.78
CA LEU A 52 -4.11 0.27 -13.27
C LEU A 52 -2.75 -0.22 -12.76
N THR A 53 -1.65 0.33 -13.26
CA THR A 53 -0.27 -0.03 -12.90
C THR A 53 0.30 0.78 -11.72
N ALA A 54 -0.47 1.68 -11.11
CA ALA A 54 0.00 2.49 -9.99
C ALA A 54 0.31 1.66 -8.72
N GLY A 55 -0.18 0.42 -8.68
CA GLY A 55 -0.12 -0.45 -7.52
C GLY A 55 -0.93 0.07 -6.34
N LEU A 56 -1.01 -0.76 -5.29
CA LEU A 56 -1.76 -0.45 -4.08
C LEU A 56 -1.11 -1.10 -2.87
N ILE A 57 -0.94 -0.33 -1.80
CA ILE A 57 -0.61 -0.76 -0.44
C ILE A 57 -1.81 -0.41 0.43
N THR A 58 -2.29 -1.34 1.25
CA THR A 58 -3.42 -1.07 2.15
C THR A 58 -3.17 -1.62 3.55
N ALA A 59 -3.66 -0.92 4.58
CA ALA A 59 -3.64 -1.41 5.96
C ALA A 59 -4.80 -0.81 6.75
N ALA A 60 -5.20 -1.44 7.85
CA ALA A 60 -6.28 -0.98 8.73
C ALA A 60 -5.84 0.04 9.80
N SER A 61 -4.55 0.40 9.86
CA SER A 61 -4.06 1.51 10.70
C SER A 61 -3.04 2.36 9.94
N ARG A 62 -2.89 3.63 10.34
CA ARG A 62 -1.90 4.55 9.74
C ARG A 62 -0.47 4.11 10.01
N GLU A 63 -0.20 3.52 11.17
CA GLU A 63 1.12 3.02 11.57
C GLU A 63 1.54 1.88 10.63
N ALA A 64 0.70 0.85 10.48
CA ALA A 64 0.98 -0.28 9.60
C ALA A 64 1.08 0.15 8.13
N LEU A 65 0.28 1.13 7.70
CA LEU A 65 0.35 1.68 6.34
C LEU A 65 1.68 2.39 6.09
N THR A 66 2.15 3.19 7.04
CA THR A 66 3.44 3.89 6.99
C THR A 66 4.59 2.90 6.95
N GLU A 67 4.61 1.92 7.86
CA GLU A 67 5.64 0.89 7.91
C GLU A 67 5.72 0.08 6.60
N ALA A 68 4.56 -0.27 6.02
CA ALA A 68 4.51 -1.00 4.76
C ALA A 68 5.05 -0.17 3.58
N GLN A 69 4.72 1.13 3.53
CA GLN A 69 5.23 2.05 2.51
C GLN A 69 6.75 2.25 2.65
N ASP A 70 7.24 2.48 3.86
CA ASP A 70 8.67 2.64 4.14
C ASP A 70 9.47 1.38 3.74
N LEU A 71 8.97 0.20 4.11
CA LEU A 71 9.57 -1.08 3.71
C LEU A 71 9.59 -1.23 2.19
N PHE A 72 8.48 -0.89 1.53
CA PHE A 72 8.36 -0.97 0.08
C PHE A 72 9.34 -0.03 -0.65
N ASP A 73 9.52 1.19 -0.14
CA ASP A 73 10.49 2.15 -0.69
C ASP A 73 11.93 1.72 -0.44
N ALA A 74 12.21 1.13 0.72
CA ALA A 74 13.53 0.58 1.05
C ALA A 74 13.92 -0.57 0.09
N VAL A 75 12.99 -1.49 -0.24
CA VAL A 75 13.28 -2.59 -1.18
C VAL A 75 13.33 -2.14 -2.66
N ARG A 76 12.70 -1.02 -3.01
CA ARG A 76 12.78 -0.43 -4.35
C ARG A 76 13.99 0.45 -4.56
N THR A 77 14.60 0.94 -3.49
CA THR A 77 15.88 1.65 -3.56
C THR A 77 16.96 0.63 -3.97
N PRO A 78 17.76 0.89 -5.02
CA PRO A 78 18.84 -0.01 -5.37
C PRO A 78 19.80 -0.12 -4.18
N LEU A 79 19.90 -1.33 -3.60
CA LEU A 79 20.69 -1.65 -2.40
C LEU A 79 22.21 -1.36 -2.53
N LEU A 80 22.69 -0.87 -3.68
CA LEU A 80 24.09 -0.54 -3.94
C LEU A 80 24.21 0.67 -4.88
N ALA A 81 24.13 1.89 -4.33
CA ALA A 81 24.86 3.00 -4.93
C ALA A 81 26.28 2.98 -4.33
N PRO A 82 27.36 2.85 -5.12
CA PRO A 82 28.70 2.89 -4.55
C PRO A 82 28.90 4.25 -3.84
N ARG A 83 29.32 4.22 -2.57
CA ARG A 83 29.78 5.42 -1.86
C ARG A 83 30.82 6.10 -2.75
N ARG A 84 30.50 7.27 -3.31
CA ARG A 84 31.52 8.12 -3.92
C ARG A 84 32.49 8.49 -2.80
N GLN A 85 33.71 7.96 -2.88
CA GLN A 85 34.83 8.41 -2.04
C GLN A 85 35.26 9.78 -2.56
N SER A 86 35.31 10.76 -1.66
CA SER A 86 36.04 12.02 -1.82
C SER A 86 37.19 12.03 -0.82
#